data_AF-Q9HIS1-F1
#
_entry.id   AF-Q9HIS1-F1
#
_cell.length_a   1.000
_cell.length_b   1.000
_cell.length_c   1.000
_cell.angle_alpha   90.00
_cell.angle_beta   90.00
_cell.angle_gamma   90.00
#
_symmetry.space_group_name_H-M   'P 1'
#
loop_
_entity.id
_entity.type
_entity.pdbx_description
1 polymer ?
#
loop_
_entity_poly.entity_id
_entity_poly.type
_entity_poly.pdbx_seq_one_letter_code
_entity_poly.pdbx_strand_id
1 'polypeptide(L)' 'MSQVKLKPKKKYGHIDGCVRCGRKRGIVRRYGLHLCRQCFRETARQLGFEKYS' A
#
# COMPACT_ATOMS: atom_id res chain seq x y z
N MET A 1 -7.37 -39.60 3.42
CA MET A 1 -8.25 -38.44 3.78
C MET A 1 -7.48 -37.16 3.51
N SER A 2 -7.79 -36.42 2.44
CA SER A 2 -7.17 -35.13 2.14
C SER A 2 -7.70 -34.06 3.10
N GLN A 3 -6.83 -33.43 3.91
CA GLN A 3 -7.24 -32.34 4.78
C GLN A 3 -7.60 -31.09 3.96
N VAL A 4 -8.81 -30.55 4.16
CA VAL A 4 -9.24 -29.28 3.56
C VAL A 4 -8.54 -28.13 4.29
N LYS A 5 -7.64 -27.42 3.60
CA LYS A 5 -7.02 -26.19 4.14
C LYS A 5 -8.04 -25.06 4.12
N LEU A 6 -8.55 -24.67 5.30
CA LEU A 6 -9.40 -23.50 5.47
C LEU A 6 -8.61 -22.23 5.14
N LYS A 7 -9.02 -21.48 4.12
CA LYS A 7 -8.45 -20.17 3.81
C LYS A 7 -8.91 -19.15 4.88
N PRO A 8 -8.06 -18.18 5.25
CA PRO A 8 -8.45 -17.15 6.21
C PRO A 8 -9.65 -16.36 5.66
N LYS A 9 -10.71 -16.23 6.48
CA LYS A 9 -11.95 -15.55 6.09
C LYS A 9 -11.78 -14.04 5.90
N LYS A 10 -10.81 -13.42 6.57
CA LYS A 10 -10.60 -11.97 6.56
C LYS A 10 -9.32 -11.64 5.81
N LYS A 11 -9.40 -10.67 4.88
CA LYS A 11 -8.23 -10.08 4.22
C LYS A 11 -7.70 -8.93 5.07
N TYR A 12 -6.71 -9.21 5.92
CA TYR A 12 -6.04 -8.21 6.75
C TYR A 12 -4.51 -8.30 6.65
N GLY A 13 -3.82 -7.20 6.97
CA GLY A 13 -2.35 -7.13 6.99
C GLY A 13 -1.74 -6.47 5.75
N HIS A 14 -0.55 -6.92 5.38
CA HIS A 14 0.23 -6.43 4.23
C HIS A 14 -0.16 -7.14 2.92
N ILE A 15 -1.46 -7.22 2.65
CA ILE A 15 -1.99 -7.88 1.45
C ILE A 15 -1.81 -6.95 0.26
N ASP A 16 -2.37 -5.75 0.35
CA ASP A 16 -2.34 -4.77 -0.72
C ASP A 16 -1.00 -4.05 -0.77
N GLY A 17 -0.35 -4.12 -1.93
CA GLY A 17 0.88 -3.40 -2.23
C GLY A 17 0.63 -1.96 -2.62
N CYS A 18 1.71 -1.25 -2.92
CA CYS A 18 1.64 0.03 -3.62
C CYS A 18 0.93 -0.12 -4.97
N VAL A 19 0.00 0.78 -5.30
CA VAL A 19 -0.73 0.79 -6.58
C VAL A 19 0.22 0.91 -7.78
N ARG A 20 1.33 1.65 -7.64
CA ARG A 20 2.25 1.95 -8.74
C ARG A 20 3.35 0.90 -8.95
N CYS A 21 3.91 0.35 -7.87
CA CYS A 21 5.09 -0.53 -7.95
C CYS A 21 4.88 -1.92 -7.32
N GLY A 22 3.73 -2.21 -6.73
CA GLY A 22 3.44 -3.48 -6.06
C GLY A 22 4.22 -3.73 -4.76
N ARG A 23 5.10 -2.81 -4.32
CA ARG A 23 5.90 -2.98 -3.10
C ARG A 23 4.98 -3.00 -1.87
N LYS A 24 5.09 -4.06 -1.05
CA LYS A 24 4.26 -4.27 0.16
C LYS A 24 4.75 -3.53 1.41
N ARG A 25 5.99 -3.04 1.40
CA ARG A 25 6.63 -2.38 2.54
C ARG A 25 6.57 -0.86 2.43
N GLY A 26 6.27 -0.20 3.56
CA GLY A 26 6.26 1.27 3.66
C GLY A 26 5.20 1.91 2.79
N ILE A 27 3.95 1.46 2.93
CA ILE A 27 2.81 1.97 2.18
C ILE A 27 2.18 3.12 2.97
N VAL A 28 2.05 4.27 2.32
CA VAL A 28 1.25 5.41 2.75
C VAL A 28 -0.21 5.09 2.42
N ARG A 29 -0.97 4.67 3.44
CA ARG A 29 -2.41 4.42 3.34
C ARG A 29 -3.25 5.66 3.66
N ARG A 30 -2.63 6.70 4.21
CA ARG A 30 -3.30 7.95 4.57
C ARG A 30 -3.89 8.60 3.31
N TYR A 31 -5.08 9.19 3.47
CA TYR A 31 -5.82 9.83 2.38
C TYR A 31 -6.18 8.90 1.21
N GLY A 32 -6.17 7.58 1.41
CA GLY A 32 -6.51 6.62 0.34
C GLY A 32 -5.48 6.53 -0.79
N LEU A 33 -4.25 7.03 -0.59
CA LEU A 33 -3.23 7.05 -1.64
C LEU A 33 -2.74 5.65 -2.04
N HIS A 34 -2.60 4.74 -1.07
CA HIS A 34 -2.07 3.38 -1.28
C HIS A 34 -0.75 3.35 -2.07
N LEU A 35 0.16 4.30 -1.80
CA LEU A 35 1.45 4.42 -2.48
C LEU A 35 2.61 3.98 -1.58
N CYS A 36 3.67 3.46 -2.17
CA CYS A 36 4.93 3.22 -1.46
C CYS A 36 5.59 4.56 -1.11
N ARG A 37 6.37 4.65 -0.03
CA ARG A 37 7.06 5.90 0.36
C ARG A 37 7.92 6.53 -0.75
N GLN A 38 8.53 5.72 -1.62
CA GLN A 38 9.33 6.19 -2.76
C GLN A 38 8.41 6.79 -3.83
N CYS A 39 7.39 6.03 -4.20
CA CYS A 39 6.34 6.39 -5.16
C CYS A 39 5.62 7.68 -4.74
N PHE A 40 5.25 7.77 -3.46
CA PHE A 40 4.63 8.96 -2.88
C PHE A 40 5.55 10.16 -3.02
N ARG A 41 6.86 10.02 -2.78
CA ARG A 41 7.81 11.13 -2.89
C ARG A 41 7.95 11.64 -4.33
N GLU A 42 7.83 10.76 -5.31
CA GLU A 42 7.82 11.14 -6.74
C GLU A 42 6.53 11.86 -7.14
N THR A 43 5.37 11.38 -6.67
CA THR A 43 4.06 11.94 -7.03
C THR A 43 3.61 13.07 -6.11
N ALA A 44 4.28 13.30 -4.98
CA ALA A 44 3.87 14.25 -3.94
C ALA A 44 3.60 15.64 -4.52
N ARG A 45 4.52 16.18 -5.34
CA ARG A 45 4.36 17.48 -5.98
C ARG A 45 3.16 17.53 -6.94
N GLN A 46 2.92 16.46 -7.70
CA GLN A 46 1.79 16.38 -8.63
C GLN A 46 0.44 16.29 -7.92
N LEU A 47 0.43 15.68 -6.73
CA LEU A 47 -0.74 15.58 -5.85
C LEU A 47 -1.00 16.88 -5.05
N GLY A 48 -0.16 17.91 -5.19
CA GLY A 48 -0.27 19.18 -4.46
C GLY A 48 0.34 19.16 -3.06
N PHE A 49 1.15 18.16 -2.70
CA PHE A 49 1.91 18.19 -1.45
C PHE A 49 3.16 19.06 -1.61
N GLU A 50 3.23 20.14 -0.85
CA GLU A 50 4.40 21.01 -0.73
C GLU A 50 5.03 20.90 0.66
N LYS A 51 6.36 21.02 0.72
CA LYS A 51 7.10 21.04 1.99
C LYS A 51 7.34 22.50 2.38
N TYR A 52 6.56 22.98 3.35
CA TYR A 52 6.61 24.39 3.79
C TYR A 52 7.74 24.69 4.80
N SER A 53 8.44 23.68 5.32
CA SER A 53 9.68 23.80 6.13
C SER A 53 10.46 22.49 6.08
#